data_AF-A0A935MSR4-F1
#
_entry.id   AF-A0A935MSR4-F1
#
_cell.length_a   1.000
_cell.length_b   1.000
_cell.length_c   1.000
_cell.angle_alpha   90.00
_cell.angle_beta   90.00
_cell.angle_gamma   90.00
#
_symmetry.space_group_name_H-M   'P 1'
#
loop_
_entity.id
_entity.type
_entity.pdbx_description
1 polymer ?
#
loop_
_entity_poly.entity_id
_entity_poly.type
_entity_poly.pdbx_seq_one_letter_code
_entity_poly.pdbx_strand_id
1 'polypeptide(L)' 'MRGSYPQIRAFIADMLVTIPAVALVDMIIKREDIKSGRLEVRLSLNLYLNQ' A
#
# COMPACT_ATOMS: atom_id res chain seq x y z
N MET A 1 -6.55 1.53 3.70
CA MET A 1 -5.63 2.46 4.40
C MET A 1 -5.95 3.89 3.97
N ARG A 2 -5.77 4.88 4.84
CA ARG A 2 -5.94 6.30 4.52
C ARG A 2 -4.72 7.08 5.00
N GLY A 3 -4.21 8.01 4.19
CA GLY A 3 -3.02 8.79 4.56
C GLY A 3 -2.57 9.70 3.42
N SER A 4 -1.48 10.44 3.63
CA SER A 4 -0.85 11.19 2.54
C SER A 4 -0.08 10.26 1.60
N TYR A 5 0.10 10.67 0.34
CA TYR A 5 0.87 9.88 -0.65
C TYR A 5 2.27 9.48 -0.14
N PRO A 6 3.06 10.37 0.48
CA PRO A 6 4.38 9.99 1.01
C PRO A 6 4.31 8.91 2.09
N GLN A 7 3.33 8.98 3.00
CA GLN A 7 3.15 7.99 4.07
C GLN A 7 2.78 6.61 3.49
N ILE A 8 1.84 6.58 2.54
CA ILE A 8 1.41 5.32 1.92
C ILE A 8 2.56 4.69 1.12
N ARG A 9 3.33 5.51 0.38
CA ARG A 9 4.51 5.04 -0.35
C ARG A 9 5.57 4.44 0.57
N ALA A 10 5.87 5.12 1.69
CA ALA A 10 6.83 4.64 2.67
C ALA A 10 6.40 3.30 3.28
N PHE A 11 5.12 3.18 3.64
CA PHE A 11 4.55 1.93 4.16
C PHE A 11 4.68 0.76 3.19
N ILE A 12 4.33 0.95 1.91
CA ILE A 12 4.43 -0.13 0.91
C ILE A 12 5.89 -0.57 0.72
N ALA A 13 6.81 0.39 0.63
CA ALA A 13 8.24 0.09 0.50
C ALA A 13 8.78 -0.70 1.69
N ASP A 14 8.47 -0.24 2.91
CA ASP A 14 8.91 -0.89 4.15
C ASP A 14 8.33 -2.30 4.29
N MET A 15 7.06 -2.50 3.95
CA MET A 15 6.40 -3.79 3.98
C MET A 15 7.04 -4.79 2.99
N LEU A 16 7.29 -4.38 1.75
CA LEU A 16 7.90 -5.24 0.73
C LEU A 16 9.35 -5.60 1.06
N VAL A 17 10.07 -4.73 1.77
CA VAL A 17 11.43 -5.01 2.27
C VAL A 17 11.39 -5.95 3.47
N THR A 18 10.47 -5.72 4.41
CA THR A 18 10.40 -6.47 5.68
C THR A 18 9.87 -7.90 5.48
N ILE A 19 8.96 -8.11 4.53
CA ILE A 19 8.34 -9.41 4.27
C ILE A 19 8.56 -9.81 2.81
N PRO A 20 9.72 -10.42 2.47
CA PRO A 20 10.05 -10.80 1.08
C PRO A 20 9.07 -11.81 0.47
N ALA A 21 8.38 -12.57 1.32
CA ALA A 21 7.38 -13.56 0.92
C ALA A 21 6.03 -12.93 0.50
N VAL A 22 5.85 -11.63 0.67
CA VAL A 22 4.65 -10.90 0.22
C VAL A 22 4.87 -10.34 -1.18
N ALA A 23 3.92 -10.60 -2.07
CA ALA A 23 3.81 -9.95 -3.36
C ALA A 23 2.63 -8.98 -3.39
N LEU A 24 2.85 -7.76 -3.91
CA LEU A 24 1.79 -6.82 -4.21
C LEU A 24 1.07 -7.23 -5.50
N VAL A 25 -0.22 -7.54 -5.40
CA VAL A 25 -1.04 -8.02 -6.53
C VAL A 25 -1.74 -6.86 -7.21
N ASP A 26 -2.39 -6.00 -6.42
CA ASP A 26 -3.17 -4.87 -6.93
C ASP A 26 -3.16 -3.72 -5.92
N MET A 27 -3.30 -2.50 -6.44
CA MET A 27 -3.38 -1.28 -5.64
C MET A 27 -4.36 -0.30 -6.28
N ILE A 28 -5.41 0.04 -5.51
CA ILE A 28 -6.37 1.07 -5.88
C ILE A 28 -6.15 2.29 -5.00
N ILE A 29 -5.85 3.43 -5.60
CA ILE A 29 -5.71 4.73 -4.92
C ILE A 29 -6.91 5.59 -5.31
N LYS A 30 -7.70 6.01 -4.32
CA LYS A 30 -8.80 6.96 -4.48
C LYS A 30 -8.45 8.26 -3.77
N ARG A 31 -8.55 9.37 -4.49
CA ARG A 31 -8.47 10.72 -3.92
C ARG A 31 -9.88 11.23 -3.72
N GLU A 32 -10.24 11.53 -2.47
CA GLU A 32 -11.59 11.99 -2.13
C GLU A 32 -11.80 13.46 -2.51
N ASP A 33 -10.78 14.30 -2.28
CA ASP A 33 -10.82 15.72 -2.61
C ASP A 33 -9.44 16.22 -3.07
N ILE A 34 -9.40 17.13 -4.04
CA ILE A 34 -8.16 17.63 -4.66
C ILE A 34 -7.40 18.57 -3.72
N LYS A 35 -8.10 19.26 -2.82
CA LYS A 35 -7.52 20.14 -1.79
C LYS A 35 -7.06 19.34 -0.58
N SER A 36 -7.69 18.21 -0.29
CA SER A 36 -7.27 17.30 0.76
C SER A 36 -6.08 16.47 0.27
N GLY A 37 -4.92 16.62 0.91
CA GLY A 37 -3.75 15.77 0.65
C GLY A 37 -3.91 14.31 1.11
N ARG A 38 -5.14 13.87 1.36
CA ARG A 38 -5.48 12.54 1.89
C ARG A 38 -5.91 11.63 0.74
N LEU A 39 -5.32 10.44 0.71
CA LEU A 39 -5.63 9.38 -0.22
C LEU A 39 -6.17 8.19 0.55
N GLU A 40 -7.19 7.57 0.00
CA GLU A 40 -7.64 6.23 0.40
C GLU A 40 -6.99 5.20 -0.53
N VAL A 41 -6.36 4.19 0.06
CA VAL A 41 -5.66 3.14 -0.68
C VAL A 41 -6.16 1.78 -0.22
N ARG A 42 -6.51 0.94 -1.20
CA ARG A 42 -6.81 -0.47 -1.02
C ARG A 42 -5.69 -1.27 -1.68
N LEU A 43 -5.05 -2.14 -0.90
CA LEU A 43 -3.99 -3.03 -1.34
C LEU A 43 -4.48 -4.46 -1.33
N SER A 44 -4.12 -5.21 -2.36
CA SER A 44 -4.30 -6.66 -2.44
C SER A 44 -2.93 -7.31 -2.45
N LEU A 45 -2.68 -8.20 -1.50
CA LEU A 45 -1.37 -8.83 -1.28
C LEU A 45 -1.52 -10.34 -1.28
N ASN A 46 -0.57 -11.04 -1.89
CA ASN A 46 -0.40 -12.48 -1.75
C ASN A 46 0.77 -12.77 -0.84
N LEU A 47 0.60 -13.67 0.12
CA LEU A 47 1.66 -14.18 0.98
C LEU A 47 2.01 -15.61 0.55
N TYR A 48 3.26 -15.84 0.16
CA TYR A 48 3.75 -17.14 -0.22
C TYR A 48 4.46 -17.80 0.97
N LEU A 49 3.77 -18.71 1.64
CA LEU A 49 4.35 -19.54 2.69
C LEU A 49 4.96 -20.78 2.05
N ASN A 50 6.29 -20.86 2.04
CA ASN A 50 7.00 -22.07 1.63
C ASN A 50 6.96 -23.07 2.80
N GLN A 51 6.44 -24.28 2.57
CA GLN A 51 6.58 -25.41 3.50
C GLN A 51 7.88 -26.15 3.25
#